data_AF-A0A7J5A1F9-F1
#
_entry.id   AF-A0A7J5A1F9-F1
#
_cell.length_a   1.000
_cell.length_b   1.000
_cell.length_c   1.000
_cell.angle_alpha   90.00
_cell.angle_beta   90.00
_cell.angle_gamma   90.00
#
_symmetry.space_group_name_H-M   'P 1'
#
loop_
_entity.id
_entity.type
_entity.pdbx_description
1 polymer ?
#
loop_
_entity_poly.entity_id
_entity_poly.type
_entity_poly.pdbx_seq_one_letter_code
_entity_poly.pdbx_strand_id
1 'polypeptide(L)'
;PPPTGGCTVSYTPNSWSGGFTAELRVTNHGAALTGWTLTFAPGAGVRLTNGWNGDWTQSGDRITVRNAAWNAGLPTGGTVSLGFQGTWPGGALPTPTGFTLNGTACS
;
A
#
# COMPACT_ATOMS: atom_id res chain seq x y z
N PRO A 1 21.44 -9.42 5.98
CA PRO A 1 20.40 -10.33 5.43
C PRO A 1 19.61 -9.61 4.31
N PRO A 2 19.45 -10.19 3.11
CA PRO A 2 18.50 -9.64 2.14
C PRO A 2 17.11 -9.63 2.80
N PRO A 3 16.29 -8.60 2.58
CA PRO A 3 14.90 -8.65 3.02
C PRO A 3 14.29 -9.94 2.45
N THR A 4 13.78 -10.78 3.34
CA THR A 4 13.21 -12.08 3.00
C THR A 4 11.85 -11.94 2.32
N GLY A 5 11.34 -10.70 2.23
CA GLY A 5 10.16 -10.32 1.47
C GLY A 5 10.49 -10.00 0.02
N GLY A 6 9.60 -10.38 -0.91
CA GLY A 6 9.75 -10.09 -2.34
C GLY A 6 9.62 -8.60 -2.68
N CYS A 7 9.38 -7.75 -1.70
CA CYS A 7 9.13 -6.32 -1.85
C CYS A 7 9.41 -5.57 -0.53
N THR A 8 9.66 -4.27 -0.63
CA THR A 8 9.75 -3.35 0.50
C THR A 8 8.66 -2.29 0.37
N VAL A 9 7.97 -1.95 1.46
CA VAL A 9 6.94 -0.89 1.45
C VAL A 9 7.27 0.20 2.46
N SER A 10 7.44 1.43 1.99
CA SER A 10 7.55 2.60 2.85
C SER A 10 6.19 3.28 2.98
N TYR A 11 5.78 3.58 4.21
CA TYR A 11 4.52 4.27 4.52
C TYR A 11 4.81 5.65 5.12
N THR A 12 4.36 6.69 4.43
CA THR A 12 4.51 8.09 4.86
C THR A 12 3.13 8.70 5.06
N PRO A 13 2.61 8.74 6.31
CA PRO A 13 1.33 9.35 6.60
C PRO A 13 1.43 10.87 6.74
N ASN A 14 0.37 11.55 6.34
CA ASN A 14 0.12 12.96 6.57
C ASN A 14 -1.32 13.15 7.06
N SER A 15 -1.49 13.33 8.36
CA SER A 15 -2.79 13.39 9.03
C SER A 15 -3.18 14.81 9.45
N TRP A 16 -4.48 15.11 9.42
CA TRP A 16 -5.09 16.32 9.97
C TRP A 16 -6.33 15.96 10.79
N SER A 17 -7.02 16.96 11.35
CA SER A 17 -8.23 16.71 12.12
C SER A 17 -9.34 16.11 11.25
N GLY A 18 -9.68 14.84 11.50
CA GLY A 18 -10.77 14.13 10.81
C GLY A 18 -10.37 13.35 9.55
N GLY A 19 -9.11 13.34 9.12
CA GLY A 19 -8.68 12.60 7.93
C GLY A 19 -7.17 12.57 7.71
N PHE A 20 -6.69 11.63 6.92
CA PHE A 20 -5.27 11.52 6.58
C PHE A 20 -5.10 11.14 5.12
N THR A 21 -3.96 11.53 4.56
CA THR A 21 -3.41 10.95 3.35
C THR A 21 -2.19 10.12 3.72
N ALA A 22 -1.91 9.09 2.94
CA ALA A 22 -0.70 8.31 3.10
C ALA A 22 -0.10 8.00 1.73
N GLU A 23 1.21 8.19 1.63
CA GLU A 23 2.00 7.74 0.50
C GLU A 23 2.59 6.36 0.81
N LEU A 24 2.43 5.43 -0.12
CA LEU A 24 3.05 4.10 -0.10
C LEU A 24 4.06 4.01 -1.23
N ARG A 25 5.32 3.74 -0.88
CA ARG A 25 6.38 3.49 -1.85
C ARG A 25 6.73 2.01 -1.85
N VAL A 26 6.33 1.31 -2.91
CA VAL A 26 6.52 -0.14 -3.04
C VAL A 26 7.70 -0.42 -3.96
N THR A 27 8.74 -1.05 -3.43
CA THR A 27 9.91 -1.49 -4.20
C THR A 27 9.83 -3.00 -4.41
N ASN A 28 9.88 -3.46 -5.65
CA ASN A 28 9.92 -4.88 -5.96
C ASN A 28 11.35 -5.40 -5.86
N HIS A 29 11.58 -6.42 -5.05
CA HIS A 29 12.88 -7.11 -4.96
C HIS A 29 12.84 -8.52 -5.60
N GLY A 30 11.65 -8.99 -5.99
CA GLY A 30 11.45 -10.24 -6.68
C GLY A 30 11.55 -10.11 -8.21
N ALA A 31 10.97 -11.07 -8.92
CA ALA A 31 10.92 -11.07 -10.38
C ALA A 31 10.12 -9.87 -10.93
N ALA A 32 10.46 -9.43 -12.15
CA ALA A 32 9.72 -8.37 -12.83
C ALA A 32 8.23 -8.74 -12.95
N LEU A 33 7.36 -7.80 -12.57
CA LEU A 33 5.91 -7.96 -12.63
C LEU A 33 5.36 -7.15 -13.80
N THR A 34 4.41 -7.73 -14.53
CA THR A 34 3.63 -7.04 -15.58
C THR A 34 2.26 -6.57 -15.08
N GLY A 35 1.96 -6.86 -13.82
CA GLY A 35 0.79 -6.42 -13.08
C GLY A 35 0.98 -6.75 -11.62
N TRP A 36 0.54 -5.87 -10.73
CA TRP A 36 0.75 -6.02 -9.30
C TRP A 36 -0.49 -5.62 -8.51
N THR A 37 -0.70 -6.32 -7.42
CA THR A 37 -1.76 -6.09 -6.44
C THR A 37 -1.11 -6.06 -5.08
N LEU A 38 -1.20 -4.93 -4.38
CA LEU A 38 -0.74 -4.79 -3.02
C LEU A 38 -1.93 -4.94 -2.09
N THR A 39 -1.83 -5.85 -1.12
CA THR A 39 -2.84 -6.04 -0.07
C THR A 39 -2.21 -5.82 1.29
N PHE A 40 -2.88 -5.08 2.17
CA PHE A 40 -2.40 -4.80 3.51
C PHE A 40 -3.56 -4.48 4.47
N ALA A 41 -3.31 -4.57 5.77
CA ALA A 41 -4.24 -4.14 6.80
C ALA A 41 -3.90 -2.71 7.20
N PRO A 42 -4.77 -1.70 6.98
CA PRO A 42 -4.48 -0.31 7.32
C PRO A 42 -4.49 -0.03 8.83
N GLY A 43 -4.99 -0.97 9.64
CA GLY A 43 -5.18 -0.82 11.07
C GLY A 43 -6.63 -0.58 11.47
N ALA A 44 -6.94 -0.79 12.74
CA ALA A 44 -8.31 -0.79 13.24
C ALA A 44 -8.98 0.58 13.07
N GLY A 45 -10.19 0.58 12.50
CA GLY A 45 -11.00 1.79 12.34
C GLY A 45 -10.62 2.67 11.15
N VAL A 46 -9.59 2.32 10.37
CA VAL A 46 -9.27 3.06 9.14
C VAL A 46 -10.31 2.76 8.07
N ARG A 47 -10.84 3.82 7.45
CA ARG A 47 -11.73 3.74 6.28
C ARG A 47 -11.12 4.49 5.11
N LEU A 48 -10.88 3.78 4.02
CA LEU A 48 -10.51 4.31 2.72
C LEU A 48 -11.63 5.22 2.21
N THR A 49 -11.25 6.43 1.82
CA THR A 49 -12.16 7.42 1.22
C THR A 49 -11.87 7.59 -0.26
N ASN A 50 -10.60 7.70 -0.62
CA ASN A 50 -10.16 7.86 -2.01
C ASN A 50 -8.73 7.31 -2.18
N GLY A 51 -8.31 7.06 -3.42
CA GLY A 51 -6.94 6.70 -3.72
C GLY A 51 -6.53 7.09 -5.14
N TRP A 52 -5.22 7.15 -5.37
CA TRP A 52 -4.63 7.46 -6.66
C TRP A 52 -3.46 6.52 -6.96
N ASN A 53 -3.02 6.55 -8.22
CA ASN A 53 -1.96 5.68 -8.76
C ASN A 53 -2.27 4.18 -8.66
N GLY A 54 -3.54 3.82 -8.50
CA GLY A 54 -4.02 2.46 -8.44
C GLY A 54 -5.53 2.43 -8.28
N ASP A 55 -6.11 1.25 -8.45
CA ASP A 55 -7.51 0.97 -8.13
C ASP A 55 -7.60 0.47 -6.69
N TRP A 56 -8.21 1.27 -5.82
CA TRP A 56 -8.22 1.04 -4.38
C TRP A 56 -9.58 0.52 -3.93
N THR A 57 -9.56 -0.59 -3.21
CA THR A 57 -10.75 -1.21 -2.62
C THR A 57 -10.48 -1.56 -1.17
N GLN A 58 -11.49 -1.44 -0.32
CA GLN A 58 -11.43 -1.88 1.06
C GLN A 58 -12.53 -2.91 1.33
N SER A 59 -12.16 -4.02 1.96
CA SER A 59 -13.09 -5.05 2.41
C SER A 59 -12.79 -5.37 3.88
N GLY A 60 -13.67 -4.92 4.78
CA GLY A 60 -13.43 -5.00 6.22
C GLY A 60 -12.13 -4.29 6.60
N ASP A 61 -11.24 -5.01 7.26
CA ASP A 61 -9.94 -4.50 7.74
C ASP A 61 -8.78 -4.73 6.75
N ARG A 62 -9.07 -4.95 5.47
CA ARG A 62 -8.06 -5.08 4.41
C ARG A 62 -8.29 -4.09 3.28
N ILE A 63 -7.21 -3.43 2.89
CA ILE A 63 -7.13 -2.61 1.68
C ILE A 63 -6.38 -3.39 0.61
N THR A 64 -6.94 -3.41 -0.58
CA THR A 64 -6.35 -3.98 -1.78
C THR A 64 -6.21 -2.86 -2.80
N VAL A 65 -5.00 -2.66 -3.31
CA VAL A 65 -4.73 -1.75 -4.41
C VAL A 65 -4.17 -2.52 -5.60
N ARG A 66 -4.84 -2.38 -6.74
CA ARG A 66 -4.36 -2.92 -8.03
C ARG A 66 -3.66 -1.83 -8.82
N ASN A 67 -2.67 -2.22 -9.61
CA ASN A 67 -1.99 -1.30 -10.50
C ASN A 67 -2.98 -0.61 -11.46
N ALA A 68 -2.69 0.64 -11.80
CA ALA A 68 -3.28 1.30 -12.95
C ALA A 68 -2.64 0.77 -14.25
N ALA A 69 -3.29 1.01 -15.40
CA ALA A 69 -2.78 0.55 -16.69
C ALA A 69 -1.38 1.07 -17.01
N TRP A 70 -1.05 2.29 -16.57
CA TRP A 70 0.21 2.96 -16.86
C TRP A 70 1.38 2.58 -15.91
N ASN A 71 1.10 1.97 -14.75
CA ASN A 71 2.12 1.53 -13.80
C ASN A 71 2.09 0.01 -13.54
N ALA A 72 1.52 -0.76 -14.46
CA ALA A 72 1.44 -2.21 -14.38
C ALA A 72 2.83 -2.89 -14.36
N GLY A 73 3.77 -2.34 -15.13
CA GLY A 73 5.15 -2.82 -15.19
C GLY A 73 5.95 -2.41 -13.96
N LEU A 74 6.37 -3.39 -13.16
CA LEU A 74 7.24 -3.18 -12.01
C LEU A 74 8.46 -4.12 -12.10
N PRO A 75 9.57 -3.67 -12.69
CA PRO A 75 10.77 -4.48 -12.83
C PRO A 75 11.40 -4.81 -11.48
N THR A 76 12.31 -5.77 -11.45
CA THR A 76 13.14 -6.04 -10.26
C THR A 76 13.95 -4.79 -9.91
N GLY A 77 13.89 -4.37 -8.64
CA GLY A 77 14.45 -3.10 -8.16
C GLY A 77 13.60 -1.87 -8.49
N GLY A 78 12.52 -2.03 -9.27
CA GLY A 78 11.60 -0.95 -9.60
C GLY A 78 10.79 -0.49 -8.40
N THR A 79 10.38 0.77 -8.42
CA THR A 79 9.55 1.36 -7.36
C THR A 79 8.31 2.03 -7.95
N VAL A 80 7.16 1.80 -7.33
CA VAL A 80 5.93 2.56 -7.56
C VAL A 80 5.54 3.35 -6.31
N SER A 81 5.11 4.59 -6.52
CA SER A 81 4.54 5.43 -5.47
C SER A 81 3.03 5.50 -5.63
N LEU A 82 2.33 5.16 -4.57
CA LEU A 82 0.89 5.10 -4.47
C LEU A 82 0.43 6.04 -3.36
N GLY A 83 -0.81 6.50 -3.42
CA GLY A 83 -1.34 7.23 -2.28
C GLY A 83 -2.82 7.00 -2.10
N PHE A 84 -3.23 7.08 -0.84
CA PHE A 84 -4.63 6.96 -0.45
C PHE A 84 -4.99 7.98 0.61
N GLN A 85 -6.27 8.33 0.64
CA GLN A 85 -6.90 9.13 1.67
C GLN A 85 -7.85 8.24 2.45
N GLY A 86 -7.82 8.38 3.77
CA GLY A 86 -8.77 7.71 4.64
C GLY A 86 -9.15 8.54 5.84
N THR A 87 -10.08 8.01 6.61
CA THR A 87 -10.48 8.51 7.92
C THR A 87 -10.17 7.45 8.98
N TRP A 88 -9.97 7.87 10.22
CA TRP A 88 -9.79 6.98 11.37
C TRP A 88 -10.47 7.63 12.59
N PRO A 89 -10.79 6.88 13.66
CA PRO A 89 -11.58 7.38 14.78
C PRO A 89 -10.91 8.46 15.64
N GLY A 90 -9.71 8.94 15.28
CA GLY A 90 -8.89 9.87 16.05
C GLY A 90 -7.84 9.17 16.91
N GLY A 91 -6.96 9.95 17.55
CA GLY A 91 -5.79 9.43 18.28
C GLY A 91 -4.59 9.16 17.36
N ALA A 92 -3.70 8.26 17.77
CA ALA A 92 -2.54 7.89 16.96
C ALA A 92 -2.98 7.20 15.66
N LEU A 93 -2.45 7.64 14.52
CA LEU A 93 -2.79 7.04 13.24
C LEU A 93 -2.26 5.59 13.22
N PRO A 94 -3.11 4.59 12.92
CA PRO A 94 -2.68 3.21 12.85
C PRO A 94 -1.62 3.00 11.79
N THR A 95 -0.59 2.21 12.11
CA THR A 95 0.42 1.80 11.14
C THR A 95 -0.08 0.57 10.37
N PRO A 96 -0.01 0.59 9.03
CA PRO A 96 -0.43 -0.57 8.27
C PRO A 96 0.53 -1.75 8.46
N THR A 97 0.01 -2.97 8.38
CA THR A 97 0.78 -4.21 8.56
C THR A 97 0.40 -5.27 7.53
N GLY A 98 1.24 -6.31 7.41
CA GLY A 98 0.95 -7.47 6.57
C GLY A 98 0.90 -7.15 5.08
N PHE A 99 1.80 -6.29 4.60
CA PHE A 99 1.90 -5.96 3.18
C PHE A 99 2.26 -7.20 2.38
N THR A 100 1.50 -7.44 1.31
CA THR A 100 1.75 -8.51 0.35
C THR A 100 1.63 -7.97 -1.07
N LEU A 101 2.61 -8.25 -1.92
CA LEU A 101 2.61 -7.92 -3.34
C LEU A 101 2.38 -9.20 -4.15
N ASN A 102 1.24 -9.31 -4.84
CA ASN A 102 0.81 -10.53 -5.52
C ASN A 102 0.88 -11.78 -4.63
N GLY A 103 0.55 -11.64 -3.34
CA GLY A 103 0.63 -12.71 -2.35
C GLY A 103 2.03 -12.97 -1.77
N THR A 104 3.07 -12.29 -2.26
CA THR A 104 4.41 -12.35 -1.68
C THR A 104 4.53 -11.35 -0.54
N ALA A 105 4.94 -11.79 0.65
CA ALA A 105 5.13 -10.91 1.79
C ALA A 105 6.17 -9.81 1.48
N CYS A 106 5.85 -8.57 1.84
CA CYS A 106 6.79 -7.46 1.84
C CYS A 106 7.34 -7.22 3.24
N SER A 107 8.54 -6.63 3.29
CA SER A 107 9.15 -6.08 4.51
C SER A 107 8.93 -4.59 4.65
#